data_AF-D7DW21-F1
#
_entry.id   AF-D7DW21-F1
#
_cell.length_a   1.000
_cell.length_b   1.000
_cell.length_c   1.000
_cell.angle_alpha   90.00
_cell.angle_beta   90.00
_cell.angle_gamma   90.00
#
_symmetry.space_group_name_H-M   'P 1'
#
loop_
_entity.id
_entity.type
_entity.pdbx_description
1 polymer ?
#
loop_
_entity_poly.entity_id
_entity_poly.type
_entity_poly.pdbx_seq_one_letter_code
_entity_poly.pdbx_strand_id
1 'polypeptide(L)'
;MGRNPTLTFDRGTLILHPPPHSKAWIDYATWDDRVEKFRIPAIRYRCLVEALQAEDTNFTDEAKGFYPLDLVASLEMTPYPHQNEALAAWKLAGRQGVVVLPTAAGKTYLAQMAMQATPRTTLIVVPTLDLMHQWYAHLTAAFPDADLGLLGGGSRDQTPILVATYDSAAIHAETLGNKYALIIFDECHHLPTDFNRVIAEYAIAPYRLGLSATPERTDGKHADLNILIGREVYRQGAEDLAGKALAEHQIVQIKVKLSQLERERYNQLIQTRNDFLRQSRISLGSLQGWQTFVQMSARSQVGRRAMLAHRQAKEIALGTDGKLRILMDLLAEHYPARVLIFTADNATVYRISQDLLIPAITHQTPVKERHEILTKFKEGEYNTLVASHVLNEGVDVPAASIAIILSGTGSAREYIQRLGRVLRKGNIENKQAILYEVVAEDTSEEGTSARRRGERSNEPQRCEEREEKKEKKKDRKGN
;
A
#
# COMPACT_ATOMS: atom_id res chain seq x y z
N MET A 1 -7.17 14.55 -53.12
CA MET A 1 -6.35 14.91 -51.95
C MET A 1 -6.56 13.84 -50.90
N GLY A 2 -5.53 13.05 -50.57
CA GLY A 2 -5.64 12.07 -49.49
C GLY A 2 -5.88 12.79 -48.17
N ARG A 3 -6.86 12.34 -47.38
CA ARG A 3 -7.11 12.90 -46.04
C ARG A 3 -5.88 12.63 -45.17
N ASN A 4 -5.41 13.64 -44.45
CA ASN A 4 -4.33 13.46 -43.47
C ASN A 4 -4.79 12.48 -42.39
N PRO A 5 -3.98 11.48 -41.99
CA PRO A 5 -4.28 10.62 -40.86
C PRO A 5 -4.54 11.43 -39.59
N THR A 6 -5.68 11.18 -38.93
CA THR A 6 -6.02 11.84 -37.65
C THR A 6 -6.00 10.81 -36.53
N LEU A 7 -5.29 11.13 -35.46
CA LEU A 7 -5.28 10.38 -34.21
C LEU A 7 -6.27 11.02 -33.24
N THR A 8 -7.30 10.29 -32.81
CA THR A 8 -8.31 10.76 -31.84
C THR A 8 -8.36 9.85 -30.62
N PHE A 9 -8.76 10.39 -29.48
CA PHE A 9 -8.97 9.61 -28.25
C PHE A 9 -10.43 9.18 -28.13
N ASP A 10 -10.67 7.92 -27.80
CA ASP A 10 -11.99 7.34 -27.58
C ASP A 10 -11.96 6.36 -26.39
N ARG A 11 -12.51 6.81 -25.25
CA ARG A 11 -12.79 6.02 -24.04
C ARG A 11 -11.67 5.05 -23.62
N GLY A 12 -10.45 5.58 -23.49
CA GLY A 12 -9.28 4.79 -23.06
C GLY A 12 -8.53 4.08 -24.18
N THR A 13 -8.91 4.34 -25.43
CA THR A 13 -8.18 3.91 -26.62
C THR A 13 -7.96 5.08 -27.57
N LEU A 14 -7.17 4.86 -28.60
CA LEU A 14 -6.91 5.79 -29.69
C LEU A 14 -7.49 5.21 -30.97
N ILE A 15 -7.98 6.08 -31.84
CA ILE A 15 -8.41 5.74 -33.19
C ILE A 15 -7.51 6.49 -34.16
N LEU A 16 -6.88 5.76 -35.08
CA LEU A 16 -6.06 6.34 -36.15
C LEU A 16 -6.79 6.15 -37.48
N HIS A 17 -7.30 7.25 -38.04
CA HIS A 17 -8.07 7.19 -39.27
C HIS A 17 -7.97 8.49 -40.10
N PRO A 18 -7.77 8.41 -41.43
CA PRO A 18 -7.41 7.20 -42.18
C PRO A 18 -6.02 6.66 -41.73
N PRO A 19 -5.74 5.37 -41.92
CA PRO A 19 -4.44 4.81 -41.58
C PRO A 19 -3.33 5.46 -42.43
N PRO A 20 -2.18 5.83 -41.84
CA PRO A 20 -1.05 6.35 -42.60
C PRO A 20 -0.43 5.27 -43.48
N HIS A 21 0.25 5.70 -44.54
CA HIS A 21 0.99 4.82 -45.45
C HIS A 21 2.19 4.13 -44.79
N SER A 22 2.69 4.70 -43.69
CA SER A 22 3.75 4.13 -42.88
C SER A 22 3.34 2.81 -42.24
N LYS A 23 4.32 1.96 -41.89
CA LYS A 23 4.06 0.67 -41.24
C LYS A 23 4.27 0.71 -39.72
N ALA A 24 4.89 1.77 -39.19
CA ALA A 24 5.16 1.92 -37.75
C ALA A 24 3.95 1.73 -36.83
N TRP A 25 2.73 2.06 -37.26
CA TRP A 25 1.54 1.98 -36.41
C TRP A 25 0.92 0.58 -36.33
N ILE A 26 1.26 -0.34 -37.24
CA ILE A 26 0.61 -1.65 -37.39
C ILE A 26 0.81 -2.50 -36.14
N ASP A 27 2.00 -2.48 -35.54
CA ASP A 27 2.34 -3.27 -34.35
C ASP A 27 1.60 -2.82 -33.09
N TYR A 28 0.95 -1.65 -33.13
CA TYR A 28 0.22 -1.07 -32.02
C TYR A 28 -1.30 -1.22 -32.16
N ALA A 29 -1.79 -1.53 -33.37
CA ALA A 29 -3.18 -1.37 -33.74
C ALA A 29 -3.89 -2.70 -33.98
N THR A 30 -5.13 -2.76 -33.50
CA THR A 30 -6.03 -3.88 -33.73
C THR A 30 -7.27 -3.37 -34.46
N TRP A 31 -7.71 -4.08 -35.48
CA TRP A 31 -8.97 -3.77 -36.17
C TRP A 31 -10.17 -4.06 -35.25
N ASP A 32 -11.09 -3.11 -35.12
CA ASP A 32 -12.34 -3.26 -34.39
C ASP A 32 -13.53 -3.15 -35.35
N ASP A 33 -14.16 -4.30 -35.63
CA ASP A 33 -15.31 -4.42 -36.54
C ASP A 33 -16.51 -3.56 -36.10
N ARG A 34 -16.65 -3.23 -34.81
CA ARG A 34 -17.81 -2.49 -34.29
C ARG A 34 -17.80 -1.02 -34.70
N VAL A 35 -16.60 -0.48 -34.93
CA VAL A 35 -16.39 0.92 -35.33
C VAL A 35 -15.75 1.04 -36.71
N GLU A 36 -15.48 -0.09 -37.36
CA GLU A 36 -14.81 -0.20 -38.66
C GLU A 36 -13.51 0.61 -38.76
N LYS A 37 -12.75 0.60 -37.65
CA LYS A 37 -11.51 1.38 -37.51
C LYS A 37 -10.48 0.63 -36.69
N PHE A 38 -9.21 1.03 -36.85
CA PHE A 38 -8.13 0.55 -36.02
C PHE A 38 -8.14 1.25 -34.65
N ARG A 39 -8.12 0.44 -33.59
CA ARG A 39 -7.97 0.89 -32.20
C ARG A 39 -6.59 0.56 -31.66
N ILE A 40 -6.05 1.47 -30.87
CA ILE A 40 -4.75 1.34 -30.20
C ILE A 40 -4.97 1.61 -28.70
N PRO A 41 -4.43 0.81 -27.78
CA PRO A 41 -4.53 1.10 -26.35
C PRO A 41 -3.92 2.48 -26.01
N ALA A 42 -4.61 3.30 -25.20
CA ALA A 42 -4.16 4.67 -24.92
C ALA A 42 -2.76 4.74 -24.29
N ILE A 43 -2.40 3.76 -23.44
CA ILE A 43 -1.06 3.62 -22.86
C ILE A 43 0.08 3.57 -23.90
N ARG A 44 -0.21 3.17 -25.15
CA ARG A 44 0.78 3.08 -26.24
C ARG A 44 0.94 4.39 -27.01
N TYR A 45 0.21 5.45 -26.65
CA TYR A 45 0.22 6.76 -27.31
C TYR A 45 1.64 7.29 -27.57
N ARG A 46 2.49 7.34 -26.54
CA ARG A 46 3.85 7.89 -26.66
C ARG A 46 4.68 7.11 -27.67
N CYS A 47 4.73 5.79 -27.54
CA CYS A 47 5.48 4.92 -28.45
C CYS A 47 4.98 5.04 -29.90
N LEU A 48 3.66 5.14 -30.09
CA LEU A 48 3.06 5.34 -31.39
C LEU A 48 3.49 6.68 -32.00
N VAL A 49 3.37 7.77 -31.25
CA VAL A 49 3.72 9.12 -31.73
C VAL A 49 5.22 9.22 -32.04
N GLU A 50 6.09 8.68 -31.17
CA GLU A 50 7.53 8.64 -31.40
C GLU A 50 7.88 7.81 -32.66
N ALA A 51 7.20 6.67 -32.88
CA ALA A 51 7.42 5.83 -34.07
C ALA A 51 6.94 6.52 -35.37
N LEU A 52 5.78 7.18 -35.34
CA LEU A 52 5.27 7.94 -36.48
C LEU A 52 6.16 9.14 -36.83
N GLN A 53 6.71 9.82 -35.82
CA GLN A 53 7.66 10.92 -35.99
C GLN A 53 9.01 10.42 -36.53
N ALA A 54 9.50 9.27 -36.07
CA ALA A 54 10.75 8.68 -36.55
C ALA A 54 10.70 8.28 -38.04
N GLU A 55 9.52 7.99 -38.57
CA GLU A 55 9.28 7.71 -40.00
C GLU A 55 8.83 8.97 -40.80
N ASP A 56 8.93 10.17 -40.22
CA ASP A 56 8.48 11.44 -40.81
C ASP A 56 7.04 11.39 -41.37
N THR A 57 6.16 10.66 -40.69
CA THR A 57 4.77 10.51 -41.10
C THR A 57 3.99 11.77 -40.74
N ASN A 58 3.38 12.43 -41.73
CA ASN A 58 2.43 13.51 -41.47
C ASN A 58 1.11 12.96 -40.90
N PHE A 59 0.72 13.43 -39.72
CA PHE A 59 -0.57 13.14 -39.10
C PHE A 59 -1.03 14.31 -38.22
N THR A 60 -2.33 14.36 -37.93
CA THR A 60 -2.94 15.34 -37.02
C THR A 60 -3.23 14.65 -35.67
N ASP A 61 -2.72 15.19 -34.57
CA ASP A 61 -3.00 14.69 -33.22
C ASP A 61 -4.14 15.48 -32.55
N GLU A 62 -5.34 14.92 -32.61
CA GLU A 62 -6.55 15.42 -31.91
C GLU A 62 -6.83 14.62 -30.62
N ALA A 63 -6.02 13.60 -30.30
CA ALA A 63 -6.16 12.82 -29.09
C ALA A 63 -5.72 13.63 -27.86
N LYS A 64 -4.68 14.44 -28.02
CA LYS A 64 -4.06 15.23 -26.96
C LYS A 64 -4.97 16.36 -26.44
N GLY A 65 -5.53 16.15 -25.25
CA GLY A 65 -6.25 17.19 -24.49
C GLY A 65 -5.38 17.94 -23.47
N PHE A 66 -4.13 17.53 -23.27
CA PHE A 66 -3.19 18.13 -22.32
C PHE A 66 -2.33 19.25 -22.93
N TYR A 67 -1.99 20.26 -22.13
CA TYR A 67 -1.29 21.47 -22.56
C TYR A 67 -0.19 21.90 -21.56
N PRO A 68 0.78 22.76 -21.97
CA PRO A 68 1.77 23.35 -21.06
C PRO A 68 1.10 24.21 -19.99
N LEU A 69 1.62 24.16 -18.77
CA LEU A 69 1.25 25.06 -17.68
C LEU A 69 2.43 25.94 -17.32
N ASP A 70 2.16 27.12 -16.79
CA ASP A 70 3.18 27.92 -16.12
C ASP A 70 3.10 27.60 -14.61
N LEU A 71 4.14 26.96 -14.08
CA LEU A 71 4.19 26.53 -12.68
C LEU A 71 5.31 27.30 -11.98
N VAL A 72 4.96 28.44 -11.40
CA VAL A 72 5.85 29.22 -10.55
C VAL A 72 5.69 28.76 -9.11
N ALA A 73 6.75 28.23 -8.51
CA ALA A 73 6.71 27.85 -7.10
C ALA A 73 6.91 29.07 -6.20
N SER A 74 6.07 29.20 -5.19
CA SER A 74 6.19 30.24 -4.16
C SER A 74 7.23 29.90 -3.08
N LEU A 75 7.49 28.61 -2.87
CA LEU A 75 8.30 28.10 -1.78
C LEU A 75 9.41 27.17 -2.32
N GLU A 76 10.59 27.74 -2.57
CA GLU A 76 11.78 26.96 -2.93
C GLU A 76 12.52 26.51 -1.66
N MET A 77 12.25 25.28 -1.23
CA MET A 77 13.11 24.60 -0.27
C MET A 77 14.37 24.09 -0.99
N THR A 78 15.51 23.98 -0.30
CA THR A 78 16.66 23.30 -0.89
C THR A 78 16.39 21.79 -0.91
N PRO A 79 16.31 21.12 -2.08
CA PRO A 79 16.10 19.68 -2.15
C PRO A 79 17.24 18.93 -1.45
N TYR A 80 16.88 17.86 -0.75
CA TYR A 80 17.88 16.93 -0.25
C TYR A 80 18.59 16.21 -1.41
N PRO A 81 19.85 15.76 -1.23
CA PRO A 81 20.63 15.12 -2.30
C PRO A 81 19.89 13.97 -2.99
N HIS A 82 19.25 13.10 -2.22
CA HIS A 82 18.49 11.97 -2.75
C HIS A 82 17.30 12.37 -3.62
N GLN A 83 16.68 13.52 -3.34
CA GLN A 83 15.55 14.00 -4.13
C GLN A 83 16.03 14.50 -5.49
N ASN A 84 17.19 15.16 -5.54
CA ASN A 84 17.84 15.55 -6.79
C ASN A 84 18.28 14.34 -7.61
N GLU A 85 18.90 13.34 -6.97
CA GLU A 85 19.29 12.09 -7.61
C GLU A 85 18.08 11.34 -8.17
N ALA A 86 17.00 11.21 -7.38
CA ALA A 86 15.77 10.57 -7.82
C ALA A 86 15.13 11.31 -9.01
N LEU A 87 15.08 12.64 -8.98
CA LEU A 87 14.57 13.45 -10.09
C LEU A 87 15.43 13.30 -11.35
N ALA A 88 16.76 13.29 -11.19
CA ALA A 88 17.69 13.10 -12.30
C ALA A 88 17.55 11.71 -12.92
N ALA A 89 17.48 10.66 -12.11
CA ALA A 89 17.25 9.30 -12.56
C ALA A 89 15.91 9.14 -13.31
N TRP A 90 14.85 9.73 -12.78
CA TRP A 90 13.54 9.73 -13.45
C TRP A 90 13.57 10.50 -14.79
N LYS A 91 14.27 11.64 -14.86
CA LYS A 91 14.49 12.38 -16.12
C LYS A 91 15.27 11.55 -17.15
N LEU A 92 16.34 10.86 -16.73
CA LEU A 92 17.16 9.99 -17.58
C LEU A 92 16.36 8.79 -18.12
N ALA A 93 15.44 8.26 -17.33
CA ALA A 93 14.49 7.22 -17.75
C ALA A 93 13.36 7.75 -18.66
N GLY A 94 13.54 8.92 -19.28
CA GLY A 94 12.53 9.51 -20.15
C GLY A 94 11.29 9.99 -19.41
N ARG A 95 11.37 10.31 -18.11
CA ARG A 95 10.26 10.73 -17.25
C ARG A 95 9.16 9.66 -17.10
N GLN A 96 9.55 8.38 -17.10
CA GLN A 96 8.70 7.24 -16.82
C GLN A 96 9.40 6.29 -15.85
N GLY A 97 8.84 6.09 -14.66
CA GLY A 97 9.42 5.17 -13.71
C GLY A 97 8.86 5.26 -12.30
N VAL A 98 9.23 4.27 -11.50
CA VAL A 98 8.92 4.19 -10.07
C VAL A 98 10.12 4.63 -9.25
N VAL A 99 9.90 5.53 -8.31
CA VAL A 99 10.88 5.97 -7.32
C VAL A 99 10.50 5.39 -5.96
N VAL A 100 11.43 4.65 -5.38
CA VAL A 100 11.28 4.04 -4.06
C VAL A 100 12.01 4.89 -3.03
N LEU A 101 11.23 5.62 -2.26
CA LEU A 101 11.72 6.45 -1.15
C LEU A 101 10.93 6.11 0.09
N PRO A 102 11.57 6.07 1.27
CA PRO A 102 10.86 5.75 2.47
C PRO A 102 9.96 6.94 2.87
N THR A 103 8.96 6.71 3.71
CA THR A 103 8.03 7.77 4.19
C THR A 103 8.78 8.98 4.76
N ALA A 104 8.23 10.20 4.73
CA ALA A 104 8.91 11.41 5.21
C ALA A 104 10.26 11.80 4.52
N ALA A 105 10.75 11.06 3.53
CA ALA A 105 11.89 11.48 2.69
C ALA A 105 11.53 12.61 1.69
N GLY A 106 10.30 13.14 1.78
CA GLY A 106 9.76 14.20 0.93
C GLY A 106 9.30 13.73 -0.44
N LYS A 107 8.56 12.61 -0.52
CA LYS A 107 7.92 12.13 -1.78
C LYS A 107 7.07 13.22 -2.44
N THR A 108 6.29 13.95 -1.64
CA THR A 108 5.47 15.08 -2.10
C THR A 108 6.32 16.19 -2.70
N TYR A 109 7.46 16.51 -2.09
CA TYR A 109 8.38 17.51 -2.63
C TYR A 109 9.06 17.04 -3.93
N LEU A 110 9.44 15.76 -4.01
CA LEU A 110 9.92 15.17 -5.27
C LEU A 110 8.87 15.27 -6.39
N ALA A 111 7.59 15.02 -6.09
CA ALA A 111 6.51 15.20 -7.05
C ALA A 111 6.36 16.65 -7.52
N GLN A 112 6.46 17.62 -6.60
CA GLN A 112 6.45 19.04 -6.95
C GLN A 112 7.61 19.39 -7.90
N MET A 113 8.82 18.90 -7.62
CA MET A 113 9.97 19.08 -8.52
C MET A 113 9.76 18.40 -9.89
N ALA A 114 9.11 17.23 -9.92
CA ALA A 114 8.77 16.56 -11.17
C ALA A 114 7.75 17.34 -12.00
N MET A 115 6.77 17.98 -11.34
CA MET A 115 5.79 18.88 -11.97
C MET A 115 6.47 20.13 -12.54
N GLN A 116 7.37 20.78 -11.79
CA GLN A 116 8.15 21.92 -12.29
C GLN A 116 9.06 21.54 -13.46
N ALA A 117 9.68 20.37 -13.39
CA ALA A 117 10.51 19.83 -14.48
C ALA A 117 9.70 19.40 -15.72
N THR A 118 8.37 19.30 -15.58
CA THR A 118 7.44 18.84 -16.62
C THR A 118 6.15 19.68 -16.57
N PRO A 119 6.23 21.00 -16.83
CA PRO A 119 5.16 21.94 -16.49
C PRO A 119 4.00 21.81 -17.48
N ARG A 120 3.11 20.88 -17.17
CA ARG A 120 1.99 20.39 -17.99
C ARG A 120 0.82 20.02 -17.07
N THR A 121 -0.37 19.86 -17.64
CA THR A 121 -1.52 19.33 -16.89
C THR A 121 -1.16 18.02 -16.21
N THR A 122 -1.44 17.94 -14.90
CA THR A 122 -0.99 16.85 -14.03
C THR A 122 -2.15 16.23 -13.26
N LEU A 123 -2.22 14.90 -13.26
CA LEU A 123 -3.13 14.11 -12.41
C LEU A 123 -2.32 13.45 -11.29
N ILE A 124 -2.68 13.70 -10.04
CA ILE A 124 -2.11 13.04 -8.87
C ILE A 124 -3.15 12.05 -8.33
N VAL A 125 -2.76 10.78 -8.20
CA VAL A 125 -3.63 9.69 -7.73
C VAL A 125 -3.15 9.21 -6.38
N VAL A 126 -4.04 9.20 -5.38
CA VAL A 126 -3.73 8.87 -3.98
C VAL A 126 -4.69 7.81 -3.42
N PRO A 127 -4.30 6.98 -2.43
CA PRO A 127 -5.15 5.90 -1.93
C PRO A 127 -6.31 6.37 -1.04
N THR A 128 -6.16 7.47 -0.30
CA THR A 128 -7.14 7.89 0.71
C THR A 128 -7.58 9.35 0.53
N LEU A 129 -8.77 9.68 1.03
CA LEU A 129 -9.27 11.06 1.07
C LEU A 129 -8.42 11.97 1.95
N ASP A 130 -7.85 11.43 3.04
CA ASP A 130 -6.94 12.16 3.92
C ASP A 130 -5.69 12.62 3.15
N LEU A 131 -5.07 11.70 2.39
CA LEU A 131 -3.96 12.05 1.51
C LEU A 131 -4.37 13.05 0.43
N MET A 132 -5.56 12.89 -0.13
CA MET A 132 -6.06 13.81 -1.16
C MET A 132 -6.09 15.25 -0.63
N HIS A 133 -6.61 15.46 0.58
CA HIS A 133 -6.62 16.78 1.22
C HIS A 133 -5.22 17.27 1.60
N GLN A 134 -4.35 16.38 2.07
CA GLN A 134 -2.96 16.72 2.39
C GLN A 134 -2.20 17.17 1.13
N TRP A 135 -2.31 16.41 0.04
CA TRP A 135 -1.71 16.73 -1.26
C TRP A 135 -2.24 18.06 -1.80
N TYR A 136 -3.55 18.29 -1.71
CA TYR A 136 -4.16 19.56 -2.09
C TYR A 136 -3.54 20.73 -1.31
N ALA A 137 -3.49 20.64 0.02
CA ALA A 137 -2.89 21.70 0.85
C ALA A 137 -1.40 21.95 0.50
N HIS A 138 -0.61 20.89 0.28
CA HIS A 138 0.80 21.04 -0.11
C HIS A 138 0.97 21.67 -1.50
N LEU A 139 0.11 21.32 -2.47
CA LEU A 139 0.16 21.87 -3.82
C LEU A 139 -0.33 23.31 -3.85
N THR A 140 -1.39 23.66 -3.12
CA THR A 140 -1.87 25.05 -3.00
C THR A 140 -0.81 25.94 -2.36
N ALA A 141 -0.09 25.43 -1.35
CA ALA A 141 1.01 26.16 -0.73
C ALA A 141 2.18 26.34 -1.71
N ALA A 142 2.52 25.32 -2.51
CA ALA A 142 3.65 25.36 -3.43
C ALA A 142 3.37 26.16 -4.71
N PHE A 143 2.14 26.09 -5.24
CA PHE A 143 1.70 26.70 -6.50
C PHE A 143 0.40 27.49 -6.27
N PRO A 144 0.45 28.66 -5.60
CA PRO A 144 -0.76 29.40 -5.23
C PRO A 144 -1.53 29.95 -6.43
N ASP A 145 -0.84 30.21 -7.54
CA ASP A 145 -1.44 30.75 -8.78
C ASP A 145 -1.95 29.65 -9.73
N ALA A 146 -1.73 28.38 -9.40
CA ALA A 146 -2.17 27.26 -10.22
C ALA A 146 -3.61 26.83 -9.89
N ASP A 147 -4.39 26.55 -10.94
CA ASP A 147 -5.76 26.03 -10.78
C ASP A 147 -5.74 24.55 -10.35
N LEU A 148 -6.10 24.32 -9.08
CA LEU A 148 -6.01 23.06 -8.36
C LEU A 148 -7.40 22.57 -7.97
N GLY A 149 -7.69 21.29 -8.23
CA GLY A 149 -9.00 20.69 -7.98
C GLY A 149 -8.92 19.31 -7.36
N LEU A 150 -10.07 18.82 -6.90
CA LEU A 150 -10.24 17.52 -6.25
C LEU A 150 -11.26 16.65 -6.99
N LEU A 151 -10.95 15.35 -7.11
CA LEU A 151 -11.89 14.34 -7.60
C LEU A 151 -11.96 13.17 -6.63
N GLY A 152 -12.97 13.21 -5.75
CA GLY A 152 -13.17 12.24 -4.69
C GLY A 152 -13.87 12.86 -3.49
N GLY A 153 -14.47 12.01 -2.63
CA GLY A 153 -15.12 12.48 -1.39
C GLY A 153 -16.33 13.40 -1.61
N GLY A 154 -16.93 13.37 -2.80
CA GLY A 154 -18.02 14.25 -3.21
C GLY A 154 -17.60 15.40 -4.15
N SER A 155 -16.31 15.72 -4.26
CA SER A 155 -15.82 16.71 -5.23
C SER A 155 -15.70 16.13 -6.64
N ARG A 156 -15.90 16.97 -7.67
CA ARG A 156 -15.87 16.62 -9.09
C ARG A 156 -15.26 17.73 -9.94
N ASP A 157 -14.16 18.30 -9.47
CA ASP A 157 -13.52 19.43 -10.14
C ASP A 157 -12.87 18.99 -11.46
N GLN A 158 -12.74 19.92 -12.39
CA GLN A 158 -12.09 19.71 -13.69
C GLN A 158 -11.02 20.76 -13.92
N THR A 159 -9.89 20.56 -13.25
CA THR A 159 -8.78 21.52 -13.22
C THR A 159 -7.55 21.00 -13.97
N PRO A 160 -6.64 21.90 -14.39
CA PRO A 160 -5.39 21.54 -15.03
C PRO A 160 -4.46 20.69 -14.14
N ILE A 161 -4.51 20.90 -12.83
CA ILE A 161 -3.87 20.05 -11.81
C ILE A 161 -4.96 19.45 -10.94
N LEU A 162 -5.10 18.13 -10.98
CA LEU A 162 -6.17 17.40 -10.29
C LEU A 162 -5.60 16.38 -9.32
N VAL A 163 -6.08 16.39 -8.07
CA VAL A 163 -5.79 15.33 -7.10
C VAL A 163 -7.03 14.45 -6.97
N ALA A 164 -6.87 13.14 -7.21
CA ALA A 164 -7.96 12.17 -7.20
C ALA A 164 -7.63 10.96 -6.35
N THR A 165 -8.65 10.34 -5.74
CA THR A 165 -8.45 9.01 -5.15
C THR A 165 -8.34 7.94 -6.24
N TYR A 166 -7.67 6.81 -5.99
CA TYR A 166 -7.61 5.68 -6.94
C TYR A 166 -9.01 5.26 -7.40
N ASP A 167 -9.96 5.10 -6.48
CA ASP A 167 -11.33 4.70 -6.83
C ASP A 167 -12.00 5.71 -7.78
N SER A 168 -11.90 7.00 -7.46
CA SER A 168 -12.52 8.05 -8.26
C SER A 168 -11.85 8.17 -9.63
N ALA A 169 -10.51 8.07 -9.68
CA ALA A 169 -9.75 8.10 -10.92
C ALA A 169 -10.07 6.89 -11.81
N ALA A 170 -10.22 5.69 -11.24
CA ALA A 170 -10.58 4.48 -11.97
C ALA A 170 -11.98 4.58 -12.57
N ILE A 171 -12.96 5.04 -11.80
CA ILE A 171 -14.35 5.27 -12.26
C ILE A 171 -14.39 6.25 -13.44
N HIS A 172 -13.54 7.28 -13.43
CA HIS A 172 -13.52 8.33 -14.45
C HIS A 172 -12.39 8.17 -15.48
N ALA A 173 -11.70 7.02 -15.51
CA ALA A 173 -10.49 6.83 -16.33
C ALA A 173 -10.72 7.10 -17.82
N GLU A 174 -11.88 6.73 -18.36
CA GLU A 174 -12.25 7.00 -19.76
C GLU A 174 -12.33 8.51 -20.07
N THR A 175 -12.71 9.34 -19.10
CA THR A 175 -12.89 10.79 -19.28
C THR A 175 -11.63 11.59 -18.94
N LEU A 176 -10.79 11.07 -18.05
CA LEU A 176 -9.53 11.70 -17.65
C LEU A 176 -8.37 11.34 -18.60
N GLY A 177 -8.50 10.23 -19.34
CA GLY A 177 -7.41 9.57 -20.04
C GLY A 177 -6.61 10.45 -21.01
N ASN A 178 -7.20 11.51 -21.57
CA ASN A 178 -6.52 12.43 -22.48
C ASN A 178 -6.25 13.84 -21.96
N LYS A 179 -6.63 14.15 -20.72
CA LYS A 179 -6.56 15.50 -20.17
C LYS A 179 -5.20 15.85 -19.54
N TYR A 180 -4.43 14.84 -19.13
CA TYR A 180 -3.21 15.03 -18.34
C TYR A 180 -1.97 14.47 -19.05
N ALA A 181 -0.88 15.26 -19.08
CA ALA A 181 0.38 14.84 -19.67
C ALA A 181 1.27 14.08 -18.67
N LEU A 182 1.17 14.43 -17.40
CA LEU A 182 1.88 13.83 -16.28
C LEU A 182 0.89 13.16 -15.34
N ILE A 183 1.13 11.89 -15.00
CA ILE A 183 0.40 11.20 -13.95
C ILE A 183 1.37 10.81 -12.84
N ILE A 184 1.02 11.18 -11.60
CA ILE A 184 1.76 10.85 -10.40
C ILE A 184 0.92 9.89 -9.58
N PHE A 185 1.43 8.69 -9.36
CA PHE A 185 0.80 7.66 -8.54
C PHE A 185 1.47 7.65 -7.16
N ASP A 186 0.81 8.22 -6.16
CA ASP A 186 1.25 8.05 -4.77
C ASP A 186 0.85 6.67 -4.26
N GLU A 187 1.69 6.09 -3.42
CA GLU A 187 1.62 4.69 -3.00
C GLU A 187 1.28 3.74 -4.18
N CYS A 188 2.09 3.80 -5.24
CA CYS A 188 1.82 3.16 -6.53
C CYS A 188 1.65 1.64 -6.47
N HIS A 189 1.96 0.99 -5.35
CA HIS A 189 1.68 -0.43 -5.12
C HIS A 189 0.18 -0.77 -5.14
N HIS A 190 -0.71 0.23 -5.07
CA HIS A 190 -2.16 0.09 -5.26
C HIS A 190 -2.62 0.01 -6.73
N LEU A 191 -1.79 0.45 -7.68
CA LEU A 191 -2.14 0.49 -9.10
C LEU A 191 -2.35 -0.89 -9.75
N PRO A 192 -1.58 -1.95 -9.46
CA PRO A 192 -1.69 -3.26 -10.12
C PRO A 192 -2.93 -4.10 -9.79
N THR A 193 -4.01 -3.50 -9.29
CA THR A 193 -5.30 -4.19 -9.14
C THR A 193 -6.07 -4.17 -10.47
N ASP A 194 -6.93 -5.16 -10.68
CA ASP A 194 -7.71 -5.26 -11.93
C ASP A 194 -8.62 -4.04 -12.13
N PHE A 195 -9.02 -3.39 -11.03
CA PHE A 195 -9.82 -2.17 -11.04
C PHE A 195 -8.98 -0.91 -11.27
N ASN A 196 -7.83 -0.74 -10.60
CA ASN A 196 -7.05 0.51 -10.66
C ASN A 196 -6.17 0.61 -11.90
N ARG A 197 -5.73 -0.51 -12.49
CA ARG A 197 -4.83 -0.52 -13.66
C ARG A 197 -5.38 0.28 -14.85
N VAL A 198 -6.71 0.37 -14.96
CA VAL A 198 -7.40 1.11 -16.02
C VAL A 198 -7.01 2.59 -16.05
N ILE A 199 -6.65 3.18 -14.90
CA ILE A 199 -6.19 4.58 -14.81
C ILE A 199 -4.95 4.80 -15.69
N ALA A 200 -4.03 3.85 -15.68
CA ALA A 200 -2.80 3.90 -16.46
C ALA A 200 -2.98 3.39 -17.90
N GLU A 201 -3.83 2.37 -18.09
CA GLU A 201 -4.08 1.76 -19.41
C GLU A 201 -4.88 2.69 -20.33
N TYR A 202 -5.84 3.43 -19.78
CA TYR A 202 -6.72 4.34 -20.51
C TYR A 202 -6.14 5.75 -20.66
N ALA A 203 -4.99 6.01 -20.05
CA ALA A 203 -4.31 7.30 -20.15
C ALA A 203 -3.30 7.34 -21.29
N ILE A 204 -3.34 8.42 -22.08
CA ILE A 204 -2.33 8.72 -23.11
C ILE A 204 -1.10 9.45 -22.52
N ALA A 205 -1.12 9.75 -21.21
CA ALA A 205 -0.09 10.51 -20.53
C ALA A 205 1.33 9.97 -20.82
N PRO A 206 2.20 10.75 -21.48
CA PRO A 206 3.55 10.33 -21.85
C PRO A 206 4.51 10.27 -20.65
N TYR A 207 4.20 10.98 -19.56
CA TYR A 207 5.05 11.06 -18.38
C TYR A 207 4.35 10.44 -17.17
N ARG A 208 5.07 9.57 -16.45
CA ARG A 208 4.51 8.77 -15.35
C ARG A 208 5.51 8.67 -14.22
N LEU A 209 5.08 9.03 -13.01
CA LEU A 209 5.88 8.91 -11.80
C LEU A 209 5.14 8.04 -10.79
N GLY A 210 5.73 6.92 -10.40
CA GLY A 210 5.25 6.12 -9.29
C GLY A 210 6.05 6.45 -8.03
N LEU A 211 5.38 6.69 -6.92
CA LEU A 211 5.99 6.91 -5.61
C LEU A 211 5.54 5.80 -4.67
N SER A 212 6.48 5.07 -4.08
CA SER A 212 6.16 4.06 -3.06
C SER A 212 7.31 3.93 -2.08
N ALA A 213 7.02 3.50 -0.85
CA ALA A 213 8.08 3.09 0.07
C ALA A 213 8.40 1.60 -0.13
N THR A 214 7.43 0.83 -0.59
CA THR A 214 7.48 -0.63 -0.71
C THR A 214 6.71 -1.04 -1.97
N PRO A 215 7.35 -1.09 -3.15
CA PRO A 215 6.68 -1.51 -4.39
C PRO A 215 6.45 -3.02 -4.43
N GLU A 216 7.18 -3.79 -3.62
CA GLU A 216 7.16 -5.24 -3.60
C GLU A 216 5.88 -5.78 -2.96
N ARG A 217 5.13 -6.58 -3.73
CA ARG A 217 3.94 -7.29 -3.24
C ARG A 217 4.18 -8.78 -3.16
N THR A 218 3.59 -9.43 -2.16
CA THR A 218 3.66 -10.88 -1.95
C THR A 218 2.99 -11.69 -3.06
N ASP A 219 2.15 -11.07 -3.89
CA ASP A 219 1.46 -11.68 -5.02
C ASP A 219 2.23 -11.59 -6.35
N GLY A 220 3.39 -10.93 -6.38
CA GLY A 220 4.20 -10.77 -7.59
C GLY A 220 3.65 -9.76 -8.62
N LYS A 221 2.49 -9.14 -8.37
CA LYS A 221 1.87 -8.17 -9.30
C LYS A 221 2.63 -6.85 -9.42
N HIS A 222 3.68 -6.64 -8.63
CA HIS A 222 4.58 -5.50 -8.78
C HIS A 222 5.24 -5.44 -10.16
N ALA A 223 5.37 -6.58 -10.86
CA ALA A 223 5.87 -6.63 -12.24
C ALA A 223 5.01 -5.82 -13.23
N ASP A 224 3.71 -5.68 -12.98
CA ASP A 224 2.80 -4.91 -13.83
C ASP A 224 3.13 -3.42 -13.79
N LEU A 225 3.75 -2.91 -12.70
CA LEU A 225 4.18 -1.51 -12.61
C LEU A 225 5.18 -1.14 -13.71
N ASN A 226 6.00 -2.09 -14.16
CA ASN A 226 6.95 -1.86 -15.26
C ASN A 226 6.24 -1.47 -16.56
N ILE A 227 5.02 -2.01 -16.78
CA ILE A 227 4.21 -1.75 -17.96
C ILE A 227 3.32 -0.52 -17.72
N LEU A 228 2.73 -0.40 -16.53
CA LEU A 228 1.76 0.64 -16.21
C LEU A 228 2.40 2.01 -15.94
N ILE A 229 3.60 2.06 -15.37
CA ILE A 229 4.30 3.32 -15.02
C ILE A 229 5.66 3.37 -15.71
N GLY A 230 6.45 2.31 -15.52
CA GLY A 230 7.86 2.22 -15.89
C GLY A 230 8.64 1.44 -14.84
N ARG A 231 9.89 1.09 -15.16
CA ARG A 231 10.76 0.35 -14.23
C ARG A 231 11.08 1.17 -12.99
N GLU A 232 11.57 0.52 -11.95
CA GLU A 232 12.20 1.22 -10.84
C GLU A 232 13.45 1.96 -11.33
N VAL A 233 13.46 3.28 -11.14
CA VAL A 233 14.54 4.17 -11.63
C VAL A 233 15.45 4.65 -10.51
N TYR A 234 14.94 4.64 -9.27
CA TYR A 234 15.70 5.04 -8.09
C TYR A 234 15.13 4.32 -6.88
N ARG A 235 16.03 3.85 -6.01
CA ARG A 235 15.69 3.28 -4.71
C ARG A 235 16.68 3.77 -3.68
N GLN A 236 16.15 4.18 -2.54
CA GLN A 236 16.94 4.41 -1.36
C GLN A 236 16.22 3.88 -0.14
N GLY A 237 16.90 3.04 0.64
CA GLY A 237 16.33 2.48 1.86
C GLY A 237 16.24 3.52 2.96
N ALA A 238 15.41 3.21 3.97
CA ALA A 238 15.43 3.98 5.22
C ALA A 238 16.81 3.95 5.90
N GLU A 239 17.54 2.85 5.74
CA GLU A 239 18.90 2.65 6.28
C GLU A 239 19.94 3.54 5.60
N ASP A 240 19.79 3.78 4.29
CA ASP A 240 20.74 4.58 3.50
C ASP A 240 20.55 6.10 3.68
N LEU A 241 19.30 6.54 3.92
CA LEU A 241 18.96 7.95 4.22
C LEU A 241 19.31 8.34 5.65
N ALA A 242 19.15 7.39 6.57
CA ALA A 242 19.40 7.58 7.97
C ALA A 242 20.84 7.19 8.28
N GLY A 243 21.82 8.01 7.88
CA GLY A 243 23.14 7.94 8.50
C GLY A 243 22.99 7.93 10.03
N LYS A 244 23.12 6.74 10.65
CA LYS A 244 22.87 6.47 12.08
C LYS A 244 21.65 7.17 12.71
N ALA A 245 20.56 7.36 11.95
CA ALA A 245 19.39 8.15 12.39
C ALA A 245 18.06 7.38 12.35
N LEU A 246 18.10 6.04 12.35
CA LEU A 246 16.95 5.30 12.87
C LEU A 246 16.93 5.61 14.37
N ALA A 247 15.82 6.14 14.88
CA ALA A 247 15.65 6.26 16.32
C ALA A 247 15.88 4.87 16.92
N GLU A 248 16.92 4.74 17.76
CA GLU A 248 17.11 3.55 18.59
C GLU A 248 15.84 3.40 19.43
N HIS A 249 15.01 2.43 19.05
CA HIS A 249 13.84 2.04 19.80
C HIS A 249 14.10 0.67 20.40
N GLN A 250 13.75 0.51 21.66
CA GLN A 250 13.85 -0.76 22.33
C GLN A 250 12.61 -1.60 22.01
N ILE A 251 12.81 -2.78 21.44
CA ILE A 251 11.72 -3.73 21.22
C ILE A 251 11.65 -4.65 22.44
N VAL A 252 10.52 -4.66 23.13
CA VAL A 252 10.25 -5.51 24.29
C VAL A 252 9.13 -6.48 23.95
N GLN A 253 9.45 -7.77 23.84
CA GLN A 253 8.46 -8.81 23.63
C GLN A 253 7.94 -9.31 24.98
N ILE A 254 6.62 -9.26 25.16
CA ILE A 254 5.92 -9.80 26.32
C ILE A 254 5.09 -10.98 25.87
N LYS A 255 5.42 -12.14 26.40
CA LYS A 255 4.68 -13.37 26.14
C LYS A 255 3.56 -13.55 27.17
N VAL A 256 2.35 -13.83 26.70
CA VAL A 256 1.15 -13.99 27.53
C VAL A 256 0.63 -15.41 27.41
N LYS A 257 0.41 -16.06 28.54
CA LYS A 257 -0.23 -17.38 28.59
C LYS A 257 -1.74 -17.23 28.54
N LEU A 258 -2.39 -18.04 27.70
CA LEU A 258 -3.84 -18.21 27.76
C LEU A 258 -4.23 -18.77 29.14
N SER A 259 -5.35 -18.31 29.69
CA SER A 259 -5.95 -18.95 30.87
C SER A 259 -6.30 -20.42 30.57
N GLN A 260 -6.50 -21.23 31.60
CA GLN A 260 -6.86 -22.64 31.40
C GLN A 260 -8.13 -22.80 30.55
N LEU A 261 -9.16 -21.98 30.82
CA LEU A 261 -10.43 -22.01 30.10
C LEU A 261 -10.27 -21.57 28.63
N GLU A 262 -9.52 -20.51 28.37
CA GLU A 262 -9.19 -20.07 27.00
C GLU A 262 -8.37 -21.13 26.26
N ARG A 263 -7.40 -21.76 26.94
CA ARG A 263 -6.54 -22.79 26.36
C ARG A 263 -7.33 -24.03 25.96
N GLU A 264 -8.20 -24.52 26.84
CA GLU A 264 -9.06 -25.67 26.57
C GLU A 264 -9.97 -25.39 25.37
N ARG A 265 -10.62 -24.22 25.35
CA ARG A 265 -11.47 -23.80 24.23
C ARG A 265 -10.68 -23.64 22.93
N TYR A 266 -9.52 -22.99 22.98
CA TYR A 266 -8.64 -22.83 21.82
C TYR A 266 -8.22 -24.19 21.26
N ASN A 267 -7.81 -25.13 22.12
CA ASN A 267 -7.40 -26.48 21.70
C ASN A 267 -8.54 -27.24 21.01
N GLN A 268 -9.76 -27.18 21.55
CA GLN A 268 -10.95 -27.80 20.93
C GLN A 268 -11.26 -27.20 19.54
N LEU A 269 -11.16 -25.88 19.39
CA LEU A 269 -11.40 -25.20 18.11
C LEU A 269 -10.31 -25.54 17.09
N ILE A 270 -9.06 -25.56 17.51
CA ILE A 270 -7.92 -25.94 16.68
C ILE A 270 -8.03 -27.41 16.24
N GLN A 271 -8.46 -28.30 17.14
CA GLN A 271 -8.70 -29.70 16.81
C GLN A 271 -9.81 -29.85 15.76
N THR A 272 -10.96 -29.21 15.98
CA THR A 272 -12.09 -29.20 15.04
C THR A 272 -11.66 -28.74 13.64
N ARG A 273 -10.86 -27.67 13.57
CA ARG A 273 -10.30 -27.17 12.32
C ARG A 273 -9.34 -28.17 11.70
N ASN A 274 -8.37 -28.68 12.47
CA ASN A 274 -7.32 -29.56 11.97
C ASN A 274 -7.86 -30.91 11.49
N ASP A 275 -8.90 -31.44 12.13
CA ASP A 275 -9.53 -32.69 11.72
C ASP A 275 -10.17 -32.54 10.34
N PHE A 276 -10.87 -31.43 10.08
CA PHE A 276 -11.39 -31.11 8.76
C PHE A 276 -10.29 -30.95 7.72
N LEU A 277 -9.25 -30.17 8.03
CA LEU A 277 -8.12 -29.96 7.10
C LEU A 277 -7.42 -31.26 6.73
N ARG A 278 -7.25 -32.19 7.69
CA ARG A 278 -6.66 -33.51 7.44
C ARG A 278 -7.55 -34.36 6.55
N GLN A 279 -8.85 -34.42 6.84
CA GLN A 279 -9.82 -35.19 6.05
C GLN A 279 -9.90 -34.69 4.61
N SER A 280 -9.88 -33.37 4.42
CA SER A 280 -9.91 -32.71 3.12
C SER A 280 -8.53 -32.57 2.45
N ARG A 281 -7.45 -33.03 3.11
CA ARG A 281 -6.05 -32.91 2.64
C ARG A 281 -5.64 -31.49 2.26
N ILE A 282 -6.09 -30.50 3.04
CA ILE A 282 -5.80 -29.08 2.82
C ILE A 282 -4.63 -28.65 3.72
N SER A 283 -3.67 -27.93 3.13
CA SER A 283 -2.61 -27.23 3.87
C SER A 283 -2.86 -25.72 3.86
N LEU A 284 -2.98 -25.10 5.04
CA LEU A 284 -3.14 -23.64 5.15
C LEU A 284 -1.83 -22.86 4.93
N GLY A 285 -0.71 -23.56 4.71
CA GLY A 285 0.57 -22.93 4.39
C GLY A 285 0.65 -22.35 2.98
N SER A 286 -0.28 -22.73 2.08
CA SER A 286 -0.32 -22.24 0.70
C SER A 286 -1.58 -21.40 0.42
N LEU A 287 -1.45 -20.42 -0.47
CA LEU A 287 -2.56 -19.55 -0.88
C LEU A 287 -3.70 -20.37 -1.54
N GLN A 288 -3.33 -21.37 -2.34
CA GLN A 288 -4.27 -22.30 -2.95
C GLN A 288 -5.02 -23.12 -1.89
N GLY A 289 -4.33 -23.60 -0.85
CA GLY A 289 -4.97 -24.33 0.24
C GLY A 289 -5.93 -23.47 1.05
N TRP A 290 -5.62 -22.19 1.27
CA TRP A 290 -6.55 -21.23 1.87
C TRP A 290 -7.81 -21.04 1.02
N GLN A 291 -7.66 -20.82 -0.28
CA GLN A 291 -8.81 -20.69 -1.20
C GLN A 291 -9.69 -21.94 -1.20
N THR A 292 -9.08 -23.13 -1.24
CA THR A 292 -9.81 -24.40 -1.14
C THR A 292 -10.57 -24.52 0.18
N PHE A 293 -9.95 -24.13 1.31
CA PHE A 293 -10.61 -24.14 2.62
C PHE A 293 -11.87 -23.25 2.64
N VAL A 294 -11.76 -22.03 2.11
CA VAL A 294 -12.89 -21.09 1.99
C VAL A 294 -14.00 -21.70 1.14
N GLN A 295 -13.67 -22.21 -0.06
CA GLN A 295 -14.64 -22.81 -0.97
C GLN A 295 -15.37 -24.01 -0.34
N MET A 296 -14.64 -24.92 0.31
CA MET A 296 -15.23 -26.10 0.95
C MET A 296 -16.06 -25.74 2.19
N SER A 297 -15.71 -24.66 2.89
CA SER A 297 -16.48 -24.17 4.04
C SER A 297 -17.87 -23.67 3.66
N ALA A 298 -18.03 -23.12 2.45
CA ALA A 298 -19.32 -22.68 1.94
C ALA A 298 -20.21 -23.85 1.47
N ARG A 299 -19.60 -24.99 1.12
CA ARG A 299 -20.28 -26.15 0.51
C ARG A 299 -20.71 -27.24 1.50
N SER A 300 -20.24 -27.19 2.75
CA SER A 300 -20.50 -28.25 3.73
C SER A 300 -20.67 -27.69 5.14
N GLN A 301 -21.56 -28.32 5.93
CA GLN A 301 -21.72 -27.94 7.34
C GLN A 301 -20.45 -28.18 8.17
N VAL A 302 -19.71 -29.27 7.89
CA VAL A 302 -18.46 -29.58 8.58
C VAL A 302 -17.39 -28.54 8.24
N GLY A 303 -17.27 -28.15 6.97
CA GLY A 303 -16.37 -27.08 6.55
C GLY A 303 -16.74 -25.73 7.15
N ARG A 304 -18.04 -25.39 7.23
CA ARG A 304 -18.50 -24.17 7.91
C ARG A 304 -18.13 -24.18 9.39
N ARG A 305 -18.30 -25.31 10.08
CA ARG A 305 -17.89 -25.47 11.48
C ARG A 305 -16.38 -25.29 11.65
N ALA A 306 -15.57 -25.86 10.75
CA ALA A 306 -14.13 -25.69 10.76
C ALA A 306 -13.70 -24.23 10.52
N MET A 307 -14.39 -23.49 9.65
CA MET A 307 -14.14 -22.07 9.40
C MET A 307 -14.51 -21.21 10.61
N LEU A 308 -15.66 -21.47 11.24
CA LEU A 308 -16.05 -20.80 12.49
C LEU A 308 -15.05 -21.09 13.60
N ALA A 309 -14.59 -22.34 13.72
CA ALA A 309 -13.57 -22.72 14.70
C ALA A 309 -12.23 -22.03 14.44
N HIS A 310 -11.81 -21.93 13.17
CA HIS A 310 -10.62 -21.17 12.78
C HIS A 310 -10.73 -19.70 13.20
N ARG A 311 -11.87 -19.05 12.93
CA ARG A 311 -12.11 -17.66 13.29
C ARG A 311 -12.13 -17.45 14.80
N GLN A 312 -12.87 -18.27 15.55
CA GLN A 312 -12.95 -18.17 17.01
C GLN A 312 -11.60 -18.43 17.69
N ALA A 313 -10.82 -19.40 17.20
CA ALA A 313 -9.47 -19.64 17.72
C ALA A 313 -8.56 -18.43 17.52
N LYS A 314 -8.70 -17.74 16.37
CA LYS A 314 -7.98 -16.49 16.09
C LYS A 314 -8.44 -15.36 17.01
N GLU A 315 -9.75 -15.21 17.24
CA GLU A 315 -10.29 -14.22 18.19
C GLU A 315 -9.75 -14.42 19.61
N ILE A 316 -9.68 -15.67 20.09
CA ILE A 316 -9.07 -15.99 21.40
C ILE A 316 -7.60 -15.58 21.41
N ALA A 317 -6.81 -15.93 20.39
CA ALA A 317 -5.38 -15.60 20.38
C ALA A 317 -5.12 -14.08 20.30
N LEU A 318 -5.91 -13.33 19.53
CA LEU A 318 -5.67 -11.89 19.30
C LEU A 318 -6.11 -11.00 20.46
N GLY A 319 -7.17 -11.38 21.19
CA GLY A 319 -7.84 -10.53 22.17
C GLY A 319 -8.07 -11.19 23.54
N THR A 320 -7.11 -11.99 24.04
CA THR A 320 -7.23 -12.58 25.38
C THR A 320 -7.33 -11.55 26.49
N ASP A 321 -7.99 -11.94 27.58
CA ASP A 321 -8.07 -11.11 28.79
C ASP A 321 -6.68 -10.87 29.39
N GLY A 322 -5.79 -11.85 29.28
CA GLY A 322 -4.39 -11.71 29.70
C GLY A 322 -3.66 -10.59 28.96
N LYS A 323 -3.93 -10.40 27.66
CA LYS A 323 -3.33 -9.31 26.88
C LYS A 323 -3.86 -7.95 27.30
N LEU A 324 -5.18 -7.84 27.54
CA LEU A 324 -5.75 -6.59 28.04
C LEU A 324 -5.21 -6.22 29.43
N ARG A 325 -4.97 -7.21 30.29
CA ARG A 325 -4.32 -6.97 31.58
C ARG A 325 -2.92 -6.39 31.43
N ILE A 326 -2.10 -7.00 30.56
CA ILE A 326 -0.77 -6.45 30.25
C ILE A 326 -0.87 -5.05 29.64
N LEU A 327 -1.85 -4.79 28.76
CA LEU A 327 -2.08 -3.45 28.24
C LEU A 327 -2.35 -2.46 29.39
N MET A 328 -3.25 -2.79 30.32
CA MET A 328 -3.55 -1.95 31.48
C MET A 328 -2.32 -1.69 32.33
N ASP A 329 -1.51 -2.73 32.59
CA ASP A 329 -0.27 -2.62 33.37
C ASP A 329 0.74 -1.67 32.68
N LEU A 330 0.93 -1.81 31.36
CA LEU A 330 1.79 -0.94 30.57
C LEU A 330 1.28 0.51 30.53
N LEU A 331 -0.03 0.72 30.39
CA LEU A 331 -0.60 2.06 30.40
C LEU A 331 -0.42 2.74 31.76
N ALA A 332 -0.54 1.99 32.85
CA ALA A 332 -0.30 2.51 34.21
C ALA A 332 1.18 2.81 34.46
N GLU A 333 2.09 1.91 34.05
CA GLU A 333 3.54 2.09 34.19
C GLU A 333 4.04 3.36 33.49
N HIS A 334 3.47 3.64 32.32
CA HIS A 334 3.95 4.71 31.46
C HIS A 334 3.17 6.02 31.56
N TYR A 335 2.12 6.10 32.36
CA TYR A 335 1.40 7.36 32.55
C TYR A 335 2.34 8.45 33.11
N PRO A 336 2.33 9.69 32.59
CA PRO A 336 1.43 10.29 31.60
C PRO A 336 2.00 10.33 30.17
N ALA A 337 2.92 9.44 29.81
CA ALA A 337 3.54 9.42 28.50
C ALA A 337 2.51 9.15 27.38
N ARG A 338 2.83 9.58 26.16
CA ARG A 338 1.95 9.38 25.00
C ARG A 338 2.10 7.97 24.46
N VAL A 339 1.00 7.22 24.41
CA VAL A 339 0.96 5.81 24.05
C VAL A 339 0.07 5.59 22.82
N LEU A 340 0.61 4.87 21.84
CA LEU A 340 -0.15 4.38 20.69
C LEU A 340 -0.37 2.87 20.80
N ILE A 341 -1.62 2.43 20.73
CA ILE A 341 -2.00 1.01 20.82
C ILE A 341 -2.46 0.53 19.46
N PHE A 342 -1.94 -0.62 19.03
CA PHE A 342 -2.26 -1.23 17.75
C PHE A 342 -2.76 -2.65 17.90
N THR A 343 -3.84 -2.95 17.19
CA THR A 343 -4.44 -4.28 17.12
C THR A 343 -4.76 -4.63 15.66
N ALA A 344 -4.85 -5.93 15.37
CA ALA A 344 -5.17 -6.41 14.02
C ALA A 344 -6.68 -6.43 13.74
N ASP A 345 -7.53 -6.32 14.76
CA ASP A 345 -8.97 -6.48 14.63
C ASP A 345 -9.74 -5.32 15.28
N ASN A 346 -10.76 -4.85 14.57
CA ASN A 346 -11.62 -3.75 15.02
C ASN A 346 -12.38 -4.08 16.30
N ALA A 347 -12.74 -5.35 16.51
CA ALA A 347 -13.50 -5.76 17.70
C ALA A 347 -12.69 -5.47 18.98
N THR A 348 -11.40 -5.78 18.97
CA THR A 348 -10.48 -5.47 20.07
C THR A 348 -10.24 -3.97 20.21
N VAL A 349 -10.17 -3.20 19.12
CA VAL A 349 -10.10 -1.73 19.19
C VAL A 349 -11.29 -1.15 19.95
N TYR A 350 -12.50 -1.51 19.55
CA TYR A 350 -13.71 -1.01 20.19
C TYR A 350 -13.85 -1.48 21.62
N ARG A 351 -13.44 -2.72 21.92
CA ARG A 351 -13.39 -3.25 23.28
C ARG A 351 -12.44 -2.43 24.16
N ILE A 352 -11.21 -2.18 23.72
CA ILE A 352 -10.24 -1.33 24.43
C ILE A 352 -10.81 0.08 24.63
N SER A 353 -11.43 0.64 23.59
CA SER A 353 -12.03 1.97 23.65
C SER A 353 -13.14 2.08 24.68
N GLN A 354 -14.03 1.09 24.73
CA GLN A 354 -15.16 1.05 25.67
C GLN A 354 -14.70 0.75 27.10
N ASP A 355 -13.80 -0.21 27.28
CA ASP A 355 -13.34 -0.66 28.60
C ASP A 355 -12.43 0.38 29.27
N LEU A 356 -11.60 1.08 28.49
CA LEU A 356 -10.58 2.01 29.00
C LEU A 356 -10.85 3.48 28.70
N LEU A 357 -11.96 3.79 28.01
CA LEU A 357 -12.33 5.15 27.57
C LEU A 357 -11.25 5.82 26.71
N ILE A 358 -10.56 5.02 25.89
CA ILE A 358 -9.50 5.47 24.99
C ILE A 358 -10.12 5.77 23.61
N PRO A 359 -9.84 6.93 22.98
CA PRO A 359 -10.27 7.21 21.62
C PRO A 359 -9.81 6.13 20.63
N ALA A 360 -10.69 5.76 19.69
CA ALA A 360 -10.44 4.70 18.72
C ALA A 360 -10.47 5.21 17.28
N ILE A 361 -9.51 4.77 16.47
CA ILE A 361 -9.50 4.98 15.03
C ILE A 361 -9.55 3.63 14.32
N THR A 362 -10.60 3.43 13.51
CA THR A 362 -10.71 2.29 12.59
C THR A 362 -10.99 2.80 11.18
N HIS A 363 -11.11 1.87 10.22
CA HIS A 363 -11.44 2.21 8.83
C HIS A 363 -12.87 2.76 8.70
N GLN A 364 -13.70 2.54 9.72
CA GLN A 364 -15.08 3.04 9.78
C GLN A 364 -15.17 4.43 10.42
N THR A 365 -14.10 4.91 11.08
CA THR A 365 -14.07 6.24 11.68
C THR A 365 -14.15 7.30 10.58
N PRO A 366 -15.19 8.17 10.58
CA PRO A 366 -15.33 9.26 9.63
C PRO A 366 -14.11 10.20 9.60
N VAL A 367 -13.82 10.77 8.43
CA VAL A 367 -12.65 11.65 8.22
C VAL A 367 -12.59 12.81 9.22
N LYS A 368 -13.73 13.48 9.48
CA LYS A 368 -13.79 14.60 10.44
C LYS A 368 -13.47 14.17 11.87
N GLU A 369 -14.05 13.06 12.32
CA GLU A 369 -13.79 12.49 13.65
C GLU A 369 -12.34 12.03 13.79
N ARG A 370 -11.80 11.36 12.76
CA ARG A 370 -10.39 10.94 12.71
C ARG A 370 -9.46 12.14 12.85
N HIS A 371 -9.71 13.21 12.11
CA HIS A 371 -8.90 14.43 12.17
C HIS A 371 -8.95 15.06 13.57
N GLU A 372 -10.14 15.15 14.17
CA GLU A 372 -10.31 15.68 15.52
C GLU A 372 -9.54 14.86 16.57
N ILE A 373 -9.68 13.53 16.56
CA ILE A 373 -9.00 12.64 17.50
C ILE A 373 -7.46 12.79 17.39
N LEU A 374 -6.93 12.85 16.17
CA LEU A 374 -5.49 13.00 15.94
C LEU A 374 -4.96 14.37 16.38
N THR A 375 -5.74 15.44 16.15
CA THR A 375 -5.39 16.79 16.61
C THR A 375 -5.34 16.84 18.13
N LYS A 376 -6.35 16.32 18.82
CA LYS A 376 -6.38 16.23 20.30
C LYS A 376 -5.25 15.39 20.86
N PHE A 377 -4.88 14.31 20.19
CA PHE A 377 -3.70 13.50 20.56
C PHE A 377 -2.39 14.27 20.36
N LYS A 378 -2.26 15.03 19.27
CA LYS A 378 -1.09 15.88 18.99
C LYS A 378 -0.89 16.97 20.04
N GLU A 379 -1.98 17.63 20.40
CA GLU A 379 -2.03 18.70 21.42
C GLU A 379 -1.81 18.17 22.84
N GLY A 380 -2.04 16.86 23.06
CA GLY A 380 -1.86 16.20 24.36
C GLY A 380 -3.11 16.22 25.24
N GLU A 381 -4.28 16.57 24.69
CA GLU A 381 -5.58 16.35 25.34
C GLU A 381 -5.85 14.84 25.50
N TYR A 382 -5.47 14.06 24.48
CA TYR A 382 -5.45 12.60 24.57
C TYR A 382 -4.01 12.11 24.67
N ASN A 383 -3.68 11.42 25.76
CA ASN A 383 -2.38 10.78 25.95
C ASN A 383 -2.31 9.38 25.32
N THR A 384 -3.46 8.75 25.10
CA THR A 384 -3.52 7.38 24.59
C THR A 384 -4.50 7.30 23.43
N LEU A 385 -4.13 6.55 22.39
CA LEU A 385 -4.95 6.32 21.22
C LEU A 385 -4.85 4.85 20.81
N VAL A 386 -5.98 4.22 20.46
CA VAL A 386 -6.01 2.86 19.91
C VAL A 386 -6.43 2.89 18.44
N ALA A 387 -5.73 2.14 17.59
CA ALA A 387 -6.06 2.03 16.18
C ALA A 387 -5.94 0.60 15.65
N SER A 388 -6.86 0.22 14.76
CA SER A 388 -6.69 -0.94 13.87
C SER A 388 -6.12 -0.45 12.55
N HIS A 389 -5.22 -1.20 11.89
CA HIS A 389 -4.80 -1.16 10.46
C HIS A 389 -4.93 0.15 9.60
N VAL A 390 -5.14 1.33 10.15
CA VAL A 390 -5.74 2.52 9.49
C VAL A 390 -4.83 3.72 9.57
N LEU A 391 -3.88 3.71 10.49
CA LEU A 391 -2.72 4.60 10.42
C LEU A 391 -1.66 4.10 9.43
N ASN A 392 -2.03 3.14 8.57
CA ASN A 392 -1.08 2.49 7.67
C ASN A 392 -0.68 3.39 6.51
N GLU A 393 -1.54 4.28 6.01
CA GLU A 393 -1.29 5.02 4.77
C GLU A 393 -1.76 6.47 4.87
N GLY A 394 -0.78 7.38 4.87
CA GLY A 394 -1.02 8.79 4.53
C GLY A 394 -1.60 9.70 5.60
N VAL A 395 -1.45 9.32 6.87
CA VAL A 395 -1.83 10.14 8.01
C VAL A 395 -0.57 10.43 8.82
N ASP A 396 -0.30 11.71 9.10
CA ASP A 396 0.79 12.13 9.98
C ASP A 396 0.44 11.78 11.43
N VAL A 397 0.93 10.63 11.91
CA VAL A 397 0.68 10.17 13.28
C VAL A 397 1.53 11.03 14.23
N PRO A 398 0.93 11.69 15.24
CA PRO A 398 1.67 12.54 16.15
C PRO A 398 2.74 11.78 16.94
N ALA A 399 3.79 12.49 17.36
CA ALA A 399 4.89 11.90 18.08
C ALA A 399 4.42 11.23 19.38
N ALA A 400 4.73 9.93 19.51
CA ALA A 400 4.48 9.14 20.71
C ALA A 400 5.80 8.60 21.26
N SER A 401 5.90 8.44 22.58
CA SER A 401 7.08 7.84 23.22
C SER A 401 7.00 6.32 23.26
N ILE A 402 5.78 5.77 23.23
CA ILE A 402 5.53 4.35 23.45
C ILE A 402 4.53 3.85 22.42
N ALA A 403 4.83 2.67 21.88
CA ALA A 403 3.91 1.92 21.04
C ALA A 403 3.68 0.53 21.61
N ILE A 404 2.43 0.07 21.58
CA ILE A 404 2.03 -1.25 22.05
C ILE A 404 1.33 -1.98 20.91
N ILE A 405 1.95 -3.05 20.41
CA ILE A 405 1.33 -3.97 19.45
C ILE A 405 0.74 -5.13 20.24
N LEU A 406 -0.58 -5.12 20.39
CA LEU A 406 -1.34 -6.15 21.11
C LEU A 406 -1.56 -7.41 20.26
N SER A 407 -1.69 -7.23 18.96
CA SER A 407 -1.96 -8.31 18.01
C SER A 407 -1.60 -7.82 16.60
N GLY A 408 -0.95 -8.66 15.79
CA GLY A 408 -0.44 -8.24 14.48
C GLY A 408 -0.38 -9.36 13.46
N THR A 409 -0.42 -9.00 12.17
CA THR A 409 -0.21 -9.88 11.01
C THR A 409 1.26 -9.85 10.55
N GLY A 410 1.66 -10.76 9.65
CA GLY A 410 3.03 -10.80 9.11
C GLY A 410 3.46 -9.53 8.36
N SER A 411 2.50 -8.73 7.89
CA SER A 411 2.72 -7.42 7.26
C SER A 411 3.15 -6.30 8.22
N ALA A 412 3.19 -6.56 9.54
CA ALA A 412 3.56 -5.56 10.54
C ALA A 412 5.07 -5.21 10.58
N ARG A 413 5.92 -5.78 9.73
CA ARG A 413 7.35 -5.43 9.64
C ARG A 413 7.57 -4.07 8.96
N GLU A 414 6.89 -3.80 7.83
CA GLU A 414 6.87 -2.47 7.21
C GLU A 414 6.28 -1.42 8.17
N TYR A 415 5.34 -1.86 8.99
CA TYR A 415 4.64 -1.05 9.97
C TYR A 415 5.54 -0.60 11.14
N ILE A 416 6.35 -1.50 11.71
CA ILE A 416 7.32 -1.16 12.77
C ILE A 416 8.39 -0.18 12.25
N GLN A 417 8.82 -0.34 10.99
CA GLN A 417 9.75 0.61 10.35
C GLN A 417 9.11 1.99 10.09
N ARG A 418 7.79 2.05 9.79
CA ARG A 418 7.02 3.30 9.73
C ARG A 418 6.82 3.92 11.13
N LEU A 419 6.56 3.09 12.14
CA LEU A 419 6.31 3.52 13.52
C LEU A 419 7.58 4.05 14.21
N GLY A 420 8.75 3.51 13.89
CA GLY A 420 10.05 4.03 14.35
C GLY A 420 10.33 5.50 13.93
N ARG A 421 9.49 6.09 13.08
CA ARG A 421 9.55 7.51 12.65
C ARG A 421 8.52 8.40 13.36
N VAL A 422 7.44 7.79 13.82
CA VAL A 422 6.41 8.38 14.69
C VAL A 422 6.92 8.41 16.14
N LEU A 423 7.66 7.38 16.52
CA LEU A 423 8.39 7.30 17.77
C LEU A 423 9.56 8.29 17.74
N ARG A 424 9.40 9.43 18.40
CA ARG A 424 10.46 10.42 18.58
C ARG A 424 10.86 10.47 20.04
N LYS A 425 12.12 10.85 20.31
CA LYS A 425 12.47 11.40 21.62
C LYS A 425 11.46 12.51 21.88
N GLY A 426 10.68 12.42 22.96
CA GLY A 426 10.05 13.61 23.51
C GLY A 426 11.13 14.67 23.74
N ASN A 427 10.76 15.93 24.02
CA ASN A 427 11.70 17.02 24.33
C ASN A 427 12.55 16.80 25.62
N ILE A 428 12.81 15.55 26.00
CA ILE A 428 13.52 15.11 27.19
C ILE A 428 14.76 14.36 26.70
N GLU A 429 15.94 14.91 27.01
CA GLU A 429 17.22 14.23 26.79
C GLU A 429 17.19 12.83 27.45
N ASN A 430 17.73 11.82 26.76
CA ASN A 430 17.89 10.42 27.22
C ASN A 430 16.70 9.43 27.24
N LYS A 431 15.49 9.74 26.75
CA LYS A 431 14.44 8.69 26.63
C LYS A 431 14.39 8.06 25.23
N GLN A 432 14.82 6.79 25.12
CA GLN A 432 14.58 5.94 23.93
C GLN A 432 13.09 5.60 23.83
N ALA A 433 12.58 5.50 22.59
CA ALA A 433 11.20 5.07 22.39
C ALA A 433 11.07 3.55 22.59
N ILE A 434 9.96 3.10 23.18
CA ILE A 434 9.76 1.69 23.51
C ILE A 434 8.63 1.12 22.67
N LEU A 435 8.90 -0.01 22.00
CA LEU A 435 7.92 -0.78 21.27
C LEU A 435 7.66 -2.09 22.02
N TYR A 436 6.47 -2.21 22.60
CA TYR A 436 6.01 -3.45 23.20
C TYR A 436 5.31 -4.34 22.17
N GLU A 437 5.68 -5.61 22.12
CA GLU A 437 4.97 -6.62 21.34
C GLU A 437 4.39 -7.67 22.29
N VAL A 438 3.06 -7.70 22.42
CA VAL A 438 2.36 -8.64 23.30
C VAL A 438 1.88 -9.84 22.49
N VAL A 439 2.40 -11.03 22.78
CA VAL A 439 2.18 -12.24 21.97
C VAL A 439 1.60 -13.37 22.83
N ALA A 440 0.53 -14.02 22.39
CA ALA A 440 0.01 -15.20 23.07
C ALA A 440 0.88 -16.45 22.81
N GLU A 441 1.40 -17.06 23.87
CA GLU A 441 2.26 -18.26 23.81
C GLU A 441 1.51 -19.48 23.25
N ASP A 442 2.23 -20.35 22.53
CA ASP A 442 1.69 -21.57 21.93
C ASP A 442 0.45 -21.29 21.06
N THR A 443 0.44 -20.16 20.35
CA THR A 443 -0.60 -19.81 19.39
C THR A 443 0.00 -19.49 18.02
N SER A 444 -0.86 -19.28 17.02
CA SER A 444 -0.45 -18.81 15.68
C SER A 444 0.30 -17.48 15.70
N GLU A 445 0.26 -16.71 16.78
CA GLU A 445 0.93 -15.43 16.88
C GLU A 445 2.46 -15.55 17.00
N GLU A 446 2.99 -16.59 17.63
CA GLU A 446 4.45 -16.77 17.76
C GLU A 446 5.13 -16.89 16.39
N GLY A 447 4.55 -17.70 15.50
CA GLY A 447 5.04 -17.81 14.12
C GLY A 447 4.89 -16.51 13.33
N THR A 448 3.88 -15.70 13.65
CA THR A 448 3.70 -14.38 13.04
C THR A 448 4.75 -13.38 13.55
N SER A 449 5.03 -13.38 14.85
CA SER A 449 6.06 -12.55 15.48
C SER A 449 7.47 -12.91 14.99
N ALA A 450 7.81 -14.20 14.93
CA ALA A 450 9.10 -14.67 14.40
C ALA A 450 9.34 -14.20 12.96
N ARG A 451 8.33 -14.29 12.09
CA ARG A 451 8.40 -13.76 10.71
C ARG A 451 8.64 -12.25 10.66
N ARG A 452 8.08 -11.48 11.60
CA ARG A 452 8.32 -10.02 11.68
C ARG A 452 9.77 -9.70 12.04
N ARG A 453 10.39 -10.50 12.91
CA ARG A 453 11.80 -10.33 13.32
C ARG A 453 12.81 -10.83 12.28
N GLY A 454 12.36 -11.50 11.23
CA GLY A 454 13.24 -12.12 10.23
C GLY A 454 13.91 -13.40 10.72
N GLU A 455 13.45 -13.95 11.85
CA GLU A 455 13.88 -15.27 12.33
C GLU A 455 13.21 -16.32 11.44
N ARG A 456 14.00 -17.06 10.66
CA ARG A 456 13.50 -18.26 9.98
C ARG A 456 12.99 -19.19 11.09
N SER A 457 11.68 -19.45 11.11
CA SER A 457 11.12 -20.44 12.01
C SER A 457 11.79 -21.78 11.71
N ASN A 458 12.60 -22.28 12.65
CA ASN A 458 12.95 -23.69 12.70
C ASN A 458 11.64 -24.47 12.76
N GLU A 459 11.21 -25.01 11.62
CA GLU A 459 10.26 -26.11 11.65
C GLU A 459 10.87 -27.21 12.55
N PRO A 460 10.09 -27.85 13.43
CA PRO A 460 10.62 -28.93 14.25
C PRO A 460 11.20 -30.00 13.33
N GLN A 461 12.49 -30.33 13.53
CA GLN A 461 13.16 -31.47 12.94
C GLN A 461 12.30 -32.72 13.12
N ARG A 462 11.44 -32.99 12.14
CA ARG A 462 10.62 -34.20 12.04
C ARG A 462 10.79 -34.89 10.69
N CYS A 463 11.66 -34.35 9.84
CA CYS A 463 12.02 -34.92 8.54
C CYS A 463 13.20 -35.90 8.63
N GLU A 464 14.18 -35.69 9.51
CA GLU A 464 15.37 -36.56 9.56
C GLU A 464 15.06 -37.96 10.16
N GLU A 465 14.13 -38.08 11.13
CA GLU A 465 13.73 -39.40 11.66
C GLU A 465 12.89 -40.25 10.68
N ARG A 466 12.35 -39.66 9.61
CA ARG A 466 11.58 -40.40 8.59
C ARG A 466 12.45 -40.96 7.47
N GLU A 467 13.63 -40.39 7.24
CA GLU A 467 14.59 -40.94 6.28
C GLU A 467 15.38 -42.11 6.87
N GLU A 468 15.82 -42.03 8.13
CA GLU A 468 16.48 -43.17 8.81
C GLU A 468 15.55 -44.39 8.96
N LYS A 469 14.23 -44.17 9.16
CA LYS A 469 13.24 -45.27 9.22
C LYS A 469 12.89 -45.84 7.84
N LYS A 470 13.18 -45.13 6.74
CA LYS A 470 13.03 -45.65 5.37
C LYS A 470 14.24 -46.46 4.93
N GLU A 471 15.45 -46.06 5.31
CA GLU A 471 16.67 -46.85 5.06
C GLU A 471 16.67 -48.17 5.85
N LYS A 472 16.36 -48.13 7.16
CA LYS A 472 16.25 -49.37 7.98
C LYS A 472 15.14 -50.33 7.53
N LYS A 473 14.16 -49.86 6.73
CA LYS A 473 13.10 -50.71 6.13
C LYS A 473 13.47 -51.26 4.74
N LYS A 474 14.42 -50.65 4.04
CA LYS A 474 14.98 -51.20 2.79
C LYS A 474 15.95 -52.34 3.09
N ASP A 475 16.79 -52.22 4.11
CA ASP A 475 17.75 -53.28 4.46
C ASP A 475 17.11 -54.55 5.03
N ARG A 476 15.90 -54.47 5.60
CA ARG A 476 15.15 -55.64 6.09
C ARG A 476 14.29 -56.34 5.03
N LYS A 477 14.23 -55.82 3.80
CA LYS A 477 13.52 -56.46 2.68
C LYS A 477 14.47 -56.97 1.58
N GLY A 478 15.77 -56.85 1.79
CA GLY A 478 16.82 -57.27 0.85
C GLY A 478 17.70 -58.42 1.35
N ASN A 479 17.30 -59.16 2.39
CA ASN A 479 17.99 -60.36 2.86
C ASN A 479 16.99 -61.51 3.06
#